data_AF-A0A397U3P3-F1
#
_entry.id   AF-A0A397U3P3-F1
#
_cell.length_a   1.000
_cell.length_b   1.000
_cell.length_c   1.000
_cell.angle_alpha   90.00
_cell.angle_beta   90.00
_cell.angle_gamma   90.00
#
_symmetry.space_group_name_H-M   'P 1'
#
loop_
_entity.id
_entity.type
_entity.pdbx_description
1 polymer ?
#
loop_
_entity_poly.entity_id
_entity_poly.type
_entity_poly.pdbx_seq_one_letter_code
_entity_poly.pdbx_strand_id
1 'polypeptide(L)'
;MAINEDLDEFTENVRSTILLHPKDPDASKVAFVAVDALLVGSIKFTVKEGNRISKGDELGYFAYGGSTIICLWLKGEIKFDDDLKAGMRIGAKPSAPASE
;
A
#
# COMPACT_ATOMS: atom_id res chain seq x y z
N MET A 1 13.66 -4.52 12.66
CA MET A 1 13.13 -5.30 13.79
C MET A 1 11.74 -5.73 13.35
N ALA A 2 11.48 -7.02 13.25
CA ALA A 2 10.15 -7.53 12.95
C ALA A 2 9.51 -7.93 14.28
N ILE A 3 8.36 -7.37 14.59
CA ILE A 3 7.55 -7.74 15.74
C ILE A 3 6.68 -8.92 15.30
N ASN A 4 6.82 -10.05 15.98
CA ASN A 4 6.03 -11.26 15.74
C ASN A 4 5.11 -11.50 16.95
N GLU A 5 4.44 -10.44 17.35
CA GLU A 5 3.46 -10.40 18.44
C GLU A 5 2.11 -10.03 17.83
N ASP A 6 1.03 -10.37 18.53
CA ASP A 6 -0.35 -10.11 18.08
C ASP A 6 -0.72 -8.62 18.31
N LEU A 7 -0.10 -7.74 17.53
CA LEU A 7 -0.29 -6.30 17.56
C LEU A 7 -1.00 -5.85 16.27
N ASP A 8 -2.07 -5.06 16.40
CA ASP A 8 -2.73 -4.45 15.25
C ASP A 8 -1.97 -3.22 14.74
N GLU A 9 -0.76 -3.45 14.23
CA GLU A 9 0.13 -2.39 13.78
C GLU A 9 -0.41 -1.65 12.55
N PHE A 10 -1.22 -2.28 11.71
CA PHE A 10 -1.71 -1.65 10.48
C PHE A 10 -2.87 -0.68 10.71
N THR A 11 -3.62 -0.85 11.80
CA THR A 11 -4.73 0.04 12.14
C THR A 11 -4.45 0.96 13.32
N GLU A 12 -3.53 0.61 14.22
CA GLU A 12 -3.15 1.46 15.35
C GLU A 12 -2.01 2.42 15.01
N ASN A 13 -1.09 2.05 14.10
CA ASN A 13 -0.01 2.95 13.74
C ASN A 13 -0.51 4.15 12.92
N VAL A 14 0.25 5.25 13.04
CA VAL A 14 0.10 6.42 12.18
C VAL A 14 0.21 5.98 10.73
N ARG A 15 -0.78 6.38 9.93
CA ARG A 15 -0.85 6.07 8.51
C ARG A 15 -1.27 7.28 7.71
N SER A 16 -0.78 7.37 6.49
CA SER A 16 -1.13 8.42 5.55
C SER A 16 -1.42 7.80 4.18
N THR A 17 -2.45 8.29 3.51
CA THR A 17 -2.98 7.67 2.29
C THR A 17 -2.95 8.64 1.12
N ILE A 18 -2.53 8.14 -0.05
CA ILE A 18 -2.72 8.78 -1.35
C ILE A 18 -3.68 7.93 -2.17
N LEU A 19 -4.67 8.57 -2.78
CA LEU A 19 -5.48 7.93 -3.81
C LEU A 19 -4.87 8.25 -5.18
N LEU A 20 -4.37 7.21 -5.85
CA LEU A 20 -3.79 7.33 -7.18
C LEU A 20 -4.90 7.18 -8.22
N HIS A 21 -4.94 8.15 -9.13
CA HIS A 21 -5.86 8.18 -10.26
C HIS A 21 -5.09 7.77 -11.52
N PRO A 22 -5.40 6.60 -12.11
CA PRO A 22 -4.82 6.23 -13.40
C PRO A 22 -5.14 7.27 -14.47
N LYS A 23 -4.26 7.36 -15.47
CA LYS A 23 -4.50 8.22 -16.65
C LYS A 23 -5.68 7.72 -17.48
N ASP A 24 -5.85 6.40 -17.52
CA ASP A 24 -7.00 5.75 -18.14
C ASP A 24 -8.22 5.90 -17.23
N PRO A 25 -9.29 6.58 -17.68
CA PRO A 25 -10.49 6.77 -16.86
C PRO A 25 -11.25 5.48 -16.54
N ASP A 26 -11.04 4.42 -17.34
CA ASP A 26 -11.69 3.12 -17.13
C ASP A 26 -10.92 2.26 -16.11
N ALA A 27 -9.68 2.64 -15.77
CA ALA A 27 -8.87 1.93 -14.80
C ALA A 27 -9.22 2.33 -13.36
N SER A 28 -9.26 1.32 -12.49
CA SER A 28 -9.59 1.50 -11.09
C SER A 28 -8.55 2.31 -10.32
N LYS A 29 -9.02 3.18 -9.42
CA LYS A 29 -8.15 3.92 -8.49
C LYS A 29 -7.38 2.96 -7.59
N VAL A 30 -6.19 3.37 -7.18
CA VAL A 30 -5.32 2.60 -6.29
C VAL A 30 -5.11 3.38 -5.00
N ALA A 31 -5.38 2.77 -3.85
CA ALA A 31 -5.02 3.39 -2.58
C ALA A 31 -3.60 3.00 -2.21
N PHE A 32 -2.75 4.00 -1.98
CA PHE A 32 -1.40 3.86 -1.47
C PHE A 32 -1.40 4.29 -0.01
N VAL A 33 -1.20 3.36 0.91
CA VAL A 33 -1.22 3.59 2.35
C VAL A 33 0.19 3.41 2.90
N ALA A 34 0.81 4.51 3.30
CA ALA A 34 2.05 4.51 4.05
C ALA A 34 1.74 4.31 5.53
N VAL A 35 2.29 3.28 6.16
CA VAL A 35 2.10 2.95 7.57
C VAL A 35 3.46 3.03 8.27
N ASP A 36 3.52 3.85 9.32
CA ASP A 36 4.70 3.93 10.17
C ASP A 36 4.90 2.65 10.98
N ALA A 37 6.13 2.43 11.45
CA ALA A 37 6.41 1.45 12.50
C ALA A 37 6.88 2.14 13.78
N LEU A 38 7.11 1.33 14.81
CA LEU A 38 7.71 1.79 16.06
C LEU A 38 9.03 2.54 15.78
N LEU A 39 9.12 3.76 16.30
CA LEU A 39 10.24 4.69 16.16
C LEU A 39 10.40 5.39 14.80
N VAL A 40 9.41 5.35 13.89
CA VAL A 40 9.47 6.23 12.73
C VAL A 40 9.16 7.68 13.12
N GLY A 41 9.97 8.61 12.63
CA GLY A 41 9.88 10.03 12.97
C GLY A 41 8.78 10.78 12.22
N SER A 42 8.44 10.35 10.99
CA SER A 42 7.26 10.83 10.23
C SER A 42 7.15 10.24 8.83
N ILE A 43 5.92 10.23 8.29
CA ILE A 43 5.63 10.03 6.87
C ILE A 43 5.63 11.39 6.15
N LYS A 44 6.39 11.54 5.06
CA LYS A 44 6.46 12.77 4.26
C LYS A 44 6.19 12.48 2.79
N PHE A 45 5.13 13.06 2.24
CA PHE A 45 4.90 13.05 0.79
C PHE A 45 5.60 14.24 0.13
N THR A 46 6.34 13.95 -0.94
CA THR A 46 7.01 14.97 -1.77
C THR A 46 6.12 15.43 -2.92
N VAL A 47 5.14 14.59 -3.29
CA VAL A 47 4.08 14.93 -4.24
C VAL A 47 2.96 15.71 -3.58
N LYS A 48 2.26 16.53 -4.38
CA LYS A 48 1.06 17.27 -3.96
C LYS A 48 -0.17 16.77 -4.70
N GLU A 49 -1.34 17.01 -4.12
CA GLU A 49 -2.62 16.73 -4.78
C GLU A 49 -2.67 17.39 -6.17
N GLY A 50 -3.18 16.64 -7.15
CA GLY A 50 -3.25 17.08 -8.55
C GLY A 50 -1.94 16.93 -9.33
N ASN A 51 -0.82 16.54 -8.72
CA ASN A 51 0.40 16.24 -9.47
C ASN A 51 0.21 15.01 -10.36
N ARG A 52 0.79 15.08 -11.56
CA ARG A 52 0.92 13.92 -12.45
C ARG A 52 2.25 13.24 -12.15
N ILE A 53 2.19 11.94 -11.93
CA ILE A 53 3.34 11.08 -11.65
C ILE A 53 3.38 9.94 -12.66
N SER A 54 4.56 9.37 -12.85
CA SER A 54 4.85 8.20 -13.67
C SER A 54 5.34 7.03 -12.81
N LYS A 55 5.31 5.82 -13.38
CA LYS A 55 5.89 4.64 -12.71
C LYS A 55 7.38 4.88 -12.43
N GLY A 56 7.77 4.72 -11.17
CA GLY A 56 9.14 4.93 -10.72
C GLY A 56 9.39 6.31 -10.10
N ASP A 57 8.43 7.23 -10.20
CA ASP A 57 8.53 8.52 -9.53
C ASP A 57 8.39 8.36 -8.01
N GLU A 58 9.09 9.23 -7.28
CA GLU A 58 9.00 9.29 -5.83
C GLU A 58 7.64 9.87 -5.39
N LEU A 59 6.97 9.18 -4.45
CA LEU A 59 5.76 9.70 -3.78
C LEU A 59 6.10 10.43 -2.47
N GLY A 60 7.16 9.99 -1.80
CA GLY A 60 7.53 10.44 -0.47
C GLY A 60 8.52 9.48 0.19
N TYR A 61 8.75 9.72 1.47
CA TYR A 61 9.69 8.96 2.28
C TYR A 61 9.24 8.84 3.74
N PHE A 62 9.80 7.85 4.43
CA PHE A 62 9.70 7.68 5.87
C PHE A 62 10.95 8.24 6.53
N ALA A 63 10.79 9.19 7.45
CA ALA A 63 11.90 9.79 8.18
C ALA A 63 12.27 8.88 9.37
N TYR A 64 13.21 7.97 9.16
CA TYR A 64 13.80 7.04 10.15
C TYR A 64 12.92 5.82 10.50
N GLY A 65 13.50 4.66 10.84
CA GLY A 65 12.76 3.45 11.26
C GLY A 65 12.33 2.47 10.15
N GLY A 66 11.68 1.38 10.55
CA GLY A 66 11.04 0.43 9.62
C GLY A 66 9.68 0.95 9.17
N SER A 67 9.18 0.54 8.01
CA SER A 67 7.90 1.05 7.49
C SER A 67 7.22 -0.01 6.61
N THR A 68 5.91 0.14 6.44
CA THR A 68 5.11 -0.72 5.58
C THR A 68 4.34 0.13 4.58
N ILE A 69 4.32 -0.31 3.32
CA ILE A 69 3.44 0.23 2.29
C ILE A 69 2.38 -0.81 1.98
N ILE A 70 1.12 -0.42 2.07
CA ILE A 70 -0.02 -1.22 1.65
C ILE A 70 -0.61 -0.57 0.40
N CYS A 71 -0.66 -1.33 -0.69
CA CYS A 71 -1.33 -0.91 -1.91
C CYS A 71 -2.61 -1.72 -2.08
N LEU A 72 -3.73 -1.03 -2.32
CA LEU A 72 -5.05 -1.64 -2.47
C LEU A 72 -5.59 -1.36 -3.87
N TRP A 73 -6.07 -2.43 -4.50
CA TRP A 73 -6.77 -2.42 -5.78
C TRP A 73 -8.17 -2.99 -5.59
N LEU A 74 -9.10 -2.65 -6.49
CA LEU A 74 -10.35 -3.40 -6.56
C LEU A 74 -10.07 -4.86 -6.93
N LYS A 75 -10.94 -5.75 -6.45
CA LYS A 75 -10.79 -7.19 -6.63
C LYS A 75 -10.73 -7.52 -8.12
N GLY A 76 -9.66 -8.21 -8.54
CA GLY A 76 -9.47 -8.65 -9.93
C GLY A 76 -8.72 -7.67 -10.84
N GLU A 77 -8.45 -6.46 -10.37
CA GLU A 77 -7.80 -5.40 -11.19
C GLU A 77 -6.27 -5.46 -11.18
N ILE A 78 -5.67 -6.35 -10.38
CA ILE A 78 -4.22 -6.53 -10.33
C ILE A 78 -3.79 -7.79 -11.07
N LYS A 79 -2.88 -7.59 -12.02
CA LYS A 79 -2.18 -8.68 -12.72
C LYS A 79 -0.71 -8.61 -12.37
N PHE A 80 -0.22 -9.65 -11.69
CA PHE A 80 1.21 -9.80 -11.41
C PHE A 80 1.91 -10.49 -12.58
N ASP A 81 3.12 -10.01 -12.89
CA ASP A 81 4.03 -10.69 -13.81
C ASP A 81 4.44 -12.06 -13.26
N ASP A 82 4.77 -12.99 -14.15
CA ASP A 82 5.02 -14.39 -13.80
C ASP A 82 6.28 -14.58 -12.94
N ASP A 83 7.27 -13.70 -13.09
CA ASP A 83 8.50 -13.69 -12.28
C ASP A 83 8.24 -13.27 -10.83
N LEU A 84 7.31 -12.34 -10.59
CA LEU A 84 6.91 -11.91 -9.25
C LEU A 84 6.19 -13.04 -8.49
N LYS A 85 5.47 -13.93 -9.19
CA LYS A 85 4.74 -15.03 -8.54
C LYS A 85 5.66 -16.04 -7.85
N ALA A 86 6.88 -16.23 -8.33
CA ALA A 86 7.81 -17.21 -7.79
C ALA A 86 8.34 -16.86 -6.38
N GLY A 87 8.37 -15.57 -6.02
CA GLY A 87 8.87 -15.08 -4.73
C GLY A 87 7.80 -14.55 -3.78
N MET A 88 6.54 -14.40 -4.23
CA MET A 88 5.47 -13.83 -3.43
C MET A 88 4.77 -14.89 -2.57
N ARG A 89 4.57 -14.57 -1.29
CA ARG A 89 3.62 -15.29 -0.44
C ARG A 89 2.21 -14.79 -0.76
N ILE A 90 1.57 -15.39 -1.75
CA ILE A 90 0.19 -15.09 -2.10
C ILE A 90 -0.73 -15.75 -1.07
N GLY A 91 -1.11 -15.00 -0.04
CA GLY A 91 -2.14 -15.41 0.91
C GLY A 91 -3.53 -15.30 0.27
N ALA A 92 -3.99 -16.34 -0.41
CA ALA A 92 -5.39 -16.44 -0.81
C ALA A 92 -6.22 -16.78 0.43
N LYS A 93 -6.69 -15.78 1.19
CA LYS A 93 -7.83 -16.01 2.09
C LYS A 93 -9.07 -15.97 1.20
N PRO A 94 -9.84 -17.07 1.07
CA PRO A 94 -11.10 -17.04 0.35
C PRO A 94 -11.96 -15.94 0.96
N SER A 95 -12.54 -15.08 0.12
CA SER A 95 -13.60 -14.18 0.58
C SER A 95 -14.64 -15.03 1.30
N ALA A 96 -14.91 -14.73 2.57
CA ALA A 96 -16.06 -15.28 3.27
C ALA A 96 -17.30 -15.14 2.36
N PRO A 97 -18.19 -16.14 2.31
CA PRO A 97 -19.40 -16.02 1.52
C PRO A 97 -20.16 -14.79 1.99
N ALA A 98 -20.60 -13.97 1.04
CA ALA A 98 -21.50 -12.87 1.31
C ALA A 98 -22.73 -13.45 2.02
N SER A 99 -22.94 -13.05 3.27
CA SER A 99 -24.22 -13.29 3.94
C SER A 99 -25.28 -12.41 3.29
N GLU A 100 -26.34 -13.07 2.84
CA GLU A 100 -27.62 -12.53 2.35
C GLU A 100 -28.22 -11.46 3.26
#